data_AF-A0A517IV50-F1
#
_entry.id   AF-A0A517IV50-F1
#
_cell.length_a   1.000
_cell.length_b   1.000
_cell.length_c   1.000
_cell.angle_alpha   90.00
_cell.angle_beta   90.00
_cell.angle_gamma   90.00
#
_symmetry.space_group_name_H-M   'P 1'
#
loop_
_entity.id
_entity.type
_entity.pdbx_description
1 polymer ?
#
loop_
_entity_poly.entity_id
_entity_poly.type
_entity_poly.pdbx_seq_one_letter_code
_entity_poly.pdbx_strand_id
1 'polypeptide(L)'
;MKIKVKKEMNLPELIQWAWDNPELAGGKTLYTQNQGDRNYVHFSLYGGRKCITRDFISADDTFEVEVEEEITEETVIPSVVVVRTQYFPNGSESINVTKTNNKSIKELVGSNPDNSRFKYHEFYLMNGKGLGELIWKDGRLVE
;
A
#
# COMPACT_ATOMS: atom_id res chain seq x y z
N MET A 1 0.56 1.15 12.66
CA MET A 1 1.48 0.04 12.31
C MET A 1 2.28 0.44 11.08
N LYS A 2 3.48 -0.11 10.89
CA LYS A 2 4.25 0.16 9.67
C LYS A 2 4.26 -1.07 8.79
N ILE A 3 3.99 -0.88 7.52
CA ILE A 3 4.02 -1.95 6.52
C ILE A 3 5.00 -1.59 5.42
N LYS A 4 5.53 -2.62 4.77
CA LYS A 4 6.35 -2.42 3.57
C LYS A 4 5.49 -2.61 2.34
N VAL A 5 5.36 -1.56 1.54
CA VAL A 5 4.63 -1.60 0.28
C VAL A 5 5.58 -1.40 -0.88
N LYS A 6 5.36 -2.20 -1.93
CA LYS A 6 6.04 -2.03 -3.20
C LYS A 6 5.23 -1.06 -4.04
N LYS A 7 5.84 0.05 -4.42
CA LYS A 7 5.28 1.03 -5.33
C LYS A 7 6.00 0.98 -6.66
N GLU A 8 5.23 0.98 -7.73
CA GLU A 8 5.74 1.19 -9.07
C GLU A 8 5.77 2.71 -9.32
N MET A 9 6.92 3.22 -9.77
CA MET A 9 7.13 4.64 -10.04
C MET A 9 7.78 4.82 -11.41
N ASN A 10 7.33 5.82 -12.17
CA ASN A 10 8.09 6.29 -13.34
C ASN A 10 9.32 7.12 -12.90
N LEU A 11 10.18 7.49 -13.85
CA LEU A 11 11.40 8.23 -13.54
C LEU A 11 11.15 9.56 -12.79
N PRO A 12 10.23 10.45 -13.21
CA PRO A 12 9.89 11.66 -12.45
C PRO A 12 9.43 11.39 -11.01
N GLU A 13 8.52 10.43 -10.81
CA GLU A 13 8.03 10.04 -9.49
C GLU A 13 9.15 9.50 -8.60
N LEU A 14 10.04 8.68 -9.17
CA LEU A 14 11.18 8.13 -8.46
C LEU A 14 12.16 9.23 -8.00
N ILE A 15 12.47 10.19 -8.87
CA ILE A 15 13.36 11.32 -8.53
C ILE A 15 12.74 12.15 -7.40
N GLN A 16 11.45 12.48 -7.51
CA GLN A 16 10.74 13.25 -6.49
C GLN A 16 10.71 12.49 -5.16
N TRP A 17 10.37 11.20 -5.17
CA TRP A 17 10.38 10.35 -3.99
C TRP A 17 11.75 10.35 -3.30
N ALA A 18 12.85 10.23 -4.06
CA ALA A 18 14.19 10.23 -3.51
C ALA A 18 14.58 11.59 -2.91
N TRP A 19 14.07 12.69 -3.45
CA TRP A 19 14.33 14.04 -2.94
C TRP A 19 13.62 14.34 -1.63
N ASP A 20 12.41 13.80 -1.50
CA ASP A 20 11.58 13.89 -0.31
C ASP A 20 12.06 12.93 0.80
N ASN A 21 12.71 11.82 0.42
CA ASN A 21 13.20 10.78 1.34
C ASN A 21 14.72 10.52 1.15
N PRO A 22 15.58 11.53 1.33
CA PRO A 22 17.01 11.42 1.01
C PRO A 22 17.74 10.34 1.82
N GLU A 23 17.31 10.09 3.06
CA GLU A 23 17.82 9.04 3.94
C GLU A 23 17.44 7.62 3.48
N LEU A 24 16.30 7.47 2.79
CA LEU A 24 15.87 6.19 2.23
C LEU A 24 16.46 5.92 0.86
N ALA A 25 16.76 6.98 0.08
CA ALA A 25 17.27 6.86 -1.27
C ALA A 25 18.80 6.83 -1.35
N GLY A 26 19.51 7.46 -0.41
CA GLY A 26 20.97 7.61 -0.45
C GLY A 26 21.71 6.29 -0.67
N GLY A 27 22.51 6.21 -1.74
CA GLY A 27 23.30 5.03 -2.10
C GLY A 27 22.54 3.91 -2.78
N LYS A 28 21.22 4.03 -2.96
CA LYS A 28 20.42 3.00 -3.64
C LYS A 28 20.62 3.04 -5.15
N THR A 29 20.64 1.86 -5.74
CA THR A 29 20.53 1.64 -7.18
C THR A 29 19.20 0.94 -7.45
N LEU A 30 18.38 1.56 -8.29
CA LEU A 30 17.05 1.04 -8.66
C LEU A 30 17.03 0.75 -10.15
N TYR A 31 16.74 -0.50 -10.49
CA TYR A 31 16.74 -1.00 -11.86
C TYR A 31 15.35 -0.88 -12.47
N THR A 32 15.29 -0.70 -13.79
CA THR A 32 14.00 -0.69 -14.49
C THR A 32 13.40 -2.10 -14.50
N GLN A 33 12.08 -2.20 -14.33
CA GLN A 33 11.40 -3.50 -14.39
C GLN A 33 11.41 -4.10 -15.81
N ASN A 34 11.43 -3.25 -16.84
CA ASN A 34 11.20 -3.65 -18.23
C ASN A 34 12.47 -4.07 -19.00
N GLN A 35 13.66 -3.62 -18.56
CA GLN A 35 14.94 -3.87 -19.26
C GLN A 35 15.92 -4.73 -18.44
N GLY A 36 15.50 -5.24 -17.28
CA GLY A 36 16.34 -5.97 -16.34
C GLY A 36 17.50 -5.12 -15.80
N ASP A 37 18.62 -5.76 -15.44
CA ASP A 37 19.74 -5.10 -14.74
C ASP A 37 20.60 -4.15 -15.61
N ARG A 38 20.14 -3.83 -16.83
CA ARG A 38 20.88 -2.97 -17.76
C ARG A 38 20.75 -1.48 -17.44
N ASN A 39 19.53 -1.06 -17.12
CA ASN A 39 19.17 0.34 -16.95
C ASN A 39 18.83 0.58 -15.49
N TYR A 40 19.40 1.64 -14.91
CA TYR A 40 19.16 1.98 -13.50
C TYR A 40 19.27 3.47 -13.23
N VAL A 41 18.74 3.87 -12.07
CA VAL A 41 19.01 5.14 -11.42
C VAL A 41 19.79 4.86 -10.13
N HIS A 42 20.96 5.49 -9.99
CA HIS A 42 21.76 5.42 -8.77
C HIS A 42 21.74 6.78 -8.05
N PHE A 43 21.31 6.77 -6.79
CA PHE A 43 21.26 7.95 -5.94
C PHE A 43 22.54 8.07 -5.11
N SER A 44 23.13 9.26 -5.11
CA SER A 44 24.33 9.55 -4.35
C SER A 44 24.11 9.33 -2.86
N LEU A 45 25.12 8.73 -2.20
CA LEU A 45 25.20 8.64 -0.74
C LEU A 45 25.14 10.04 -0.07
N TYR A 46 25.52 11.09 -0.78
CA TYR A 46 25.56 12.45 -0.25
C TYR A 46 24.22 13.17 -0.47
N GLY A 47 23.28 12.88 0.43
CA GLY A 47 22.03 13.63 0.59
C GLY A 47 20.89 13.21 -0.34
N GLY A 48 20.97 12.06 -1.02
CA GLY A 48 19.86 11.42 -1.76
C GLY A 48 19.26 12.21 -2.93
N ARG A 49 19.69 13.47 -3.12
CA ARG A 49 19.12 14.43 -4.07
C ARG A 49 19.87 14.54 -5.40
N LYS A 50 20.95 13.79 -5.55
CA LYS A 50 21.72 13.69 -6.78
C LYS A 50 21.62 12.25 -7.27
N CYS A 51 21.35 12.07 -8.56
CA CYS A 51 21.34 10.75 -9.17
C CYS A 51 22.05 10.75 -10.52
N ILE A 52 22.47 9.57 -10.94
CA ILE A 52 22.90 9.28 -12.30
C ILE A 52 22.03 8.18 -12.87
N THR A 53 21.80 8.21 -14.18
CA THR A 53 21.20 7.08 -14.90
C THR A 53 22.29 6.28 -15.58
N ARG A 54 22.11 4.97 -15.67
CA ARG A 54 22.86 4.14 -16.60
C ARG A 54 22.00 3.90 -17.84
N ASP A 55 22.53 4.32 -18.98
CA ASP A 55 21.85 4.30 -20.28
C ASP A 55 20.63 5.23 -20.35
N PHE A 56 19.89 5.16 -21.46
CA PHE A 56 18.64 5.86 -21.67
C PHE A 56 17.51 5.19 -20.86
N ILE A 57 16.82 6.00 -20.06
CA ILE A 57 15.59 5.60 -19.39
C ILE A 57 14.41 6.11 -20.22
N SER A 58 13.54 5.21 -20.66
CA SER A 58 12.31 5.59 -21.36
C SER A 58 11.33 6.24 -20.39
N ALA A 59 10.44 7.10 -20.91
CA ALA A 59 9.31 7.60 -20.13
C ALA A 59 8.36 6.48 -19.67
N ASP A 60 8.37 5.35 -20.39
CA ASP A 60 7.57 4.15 -20.08
C ASP A 60 8.29 3.17 -19.14
N ASP A 61 9.55 3.45 -18.76
CA ASP A 61 10.27 2.61 -17.80
C ASP A 61 9.79 2.89 -16.38
N THR A 62 9.57 1.80 -15.64
CA THR A 62 9.09 1.82 -14.26
C THR A 62 10.11 1.19 -13.31
N PHE A 63 10.05 1.61 -12.05
CA PHE A 63 10.92 1.16 -10.97
C PHE A 63 10.06 0.66 -9.81
N GLU A 64 10.44 -0.48 -9.23
CA GLU A 64 9.84 -0.96 -7.98
C GLU A 64 10.59 -0.39 -6.78
N VAL A 65 9.90 0.36 -5.94
CA VAL A 65 10.45 0.92 -4.70
C VAL A 65 9.70 0.34 -3.51
N GLU A 66 10.41 -0.34 -2.63
CA GLU A 66 9.88 -0.76 -1.33
C GLU A 66 9.96 0.42 -0.35
N VAL A 67 8.81 0.91 0.07
CA VAL A 67 8.66 2.01 1.04
C VAL A 67 7.95 1.50 2.29
N GLU A 68 8.40 1.99 3.44
CA GLU A 68 7.73 1.74 4.70
C GLU A 68 6.70 2.83 4.94
N GLU A 69 5.42 2.47 4.97
CA GLU A 69 4.32 3.40 5.22
C GLU A 69 3.67 3.12 6.55
N GLU A 70 3.36 4.20 7.27
CA GLU A 70 2.54 4.11 8.46
C GLU A 70 1.07 3.99 8.07
N ILE A 71 0.45 2.86 8.41
CA ILE A 71 -0.99 2.68 8.38
C ILE A 71 -1.57 3.09 9.72
N THR A 72 -2.51 4.02 9.63
CA THR A 72 -3.44 4.42 10.68
C THR A 72 -4.86 4.01 10.27
N GLU A 73 -5.82 4.11 11.19
CA GLU A 73 -7.22 3.84 10.84
C GLU A 73 -7.81 4.87 9.86
N GLU A 74 -7.17 6.04 9.72
CA GLU A 74 -7.55 7.12 8.80
C GLU A 74 -6.94 6.96 7.40
N THR A 75 -5.89 6.14 7.26
CA THR A 75 -5.19 5.95 5.98
C THR A 75 -6.15 5.34 4.95
N VAL A 76 -6.29 5.98 3.79
CA VAL A 76 -7.10 5.44 2.69
C VAL A 76 -6.36 4.31 2.01
N ILE A 77 -6.89 3.09 2.09
CA ILE A 77 -6.24 1.88 1.57
C ILE A 77 -6.80 1.58 0.17
N PRO A 78 -5.95 1.46 -0.87
CA PRO A 78 -6.40 1.22 -2.23
C PRO A 78 -7.20 -0.08 -2.40
N SER A 79 -6.84 -1.12 -1.64
CA SER A 79 -7.45 -2.45 -1.77
C SER A 79 -7.29 -3.25 -0.46
N VAL A 80 -8.41 -3.52 0.23
CA VAL A 80 -8.47 -4.23 1.51
C VAL A 80 -9.52 -5.35 1.46
N VAL A 81 -9.24 -6.50 2.07
CA VAL A 81 -10.21 -7.57 2.32
C VAL A 81 -10.79 -7.39 3.71
N VAL A 82 -12.10 -7.47 3.80
CA VAL A 82 -12.88 -7.24 4.99
C VAL A 82 -13.60 -8.52 5.40
N VAL A 83 -13.32 -8.99 6.62
CA VAL A 83 -14.04 -10.08 7.28
C VAL A 83 -15.00 -9.48 8.30
N ARG A 84 -16.31 -9.74 8.14
CA ARG A 84 -17.36 -9.17 9.01
C ARG A 84 -18.55 -10.10 9.16
N THR A 85 -19.26 -9.96 10.28
CA THR A 85 -20.62 -10.49 10.42
C THR A 85 -21.65 -9.41 10.08
N GLN A 86 -22.66 -9.77 9.30
CA GLN A 86 -23.83 -8.95 9.05
C GLN A 86 -25.02 -9.50 9.85
N TYR A 87 -25.64 -8.64 10.65
CA TYR A 87 -26.84 -8.94 11.42
C TYR A 87 -28.06 -8.35 10.73
N PHE A 88 -29.08 -9.16 10.50
CA PHE A 88 -30.32 -8.75 9.84
C PHE A 88 -31.47 -8.54 10.85
N PRO A 89 -32.48 -7.70 10.54
CA PRO A 89 -33.59 -7.42 11.45
C PRO A 89 -34.44 -8.65 11.82
N ASN A 90 -34.43 -9.69 10.98
CA ASN A 90 -35.10 -10.96 11.23
C ASN A 90 -34.34 -11.87 12.23
N GLY A 91 -33.22 -11.40 12.79
CA GLY A 91 -32.38 -12.15 13.73
C GLY A 91 -31.36 -13.11 13.09
N SER A 92 -31.37 -13.27 11.76
CA SER A 92 -30.35 -14.05 11.07
C SER A 92 -29.01 -13.29 10.99
N GLU A 93 -27.92 -14.04 10.85
CA GLU A 93 -26.59 -13.49 10.62
C GLU A 93 -25.88 -14.20 9.45
N SER A 94 -24.95 -13.48 8.81
CA SER A 94 -24.05 -14.05 7.82
C SER A 94 -22.61 -13.57 8.05
N ILE A 95 -21.63 -14.44 7.82
CA ILE A 95 -20.22 -14.08 7.79
C ILE A 95 -19.83 -13.81 6.34
N ASN A 96 -19.33 -12.61 6.09
CA ASN A 96 -19.00 -12.13 4.76
C ASN A 96 -17.51 -11.79 4.69
N VAL A 97 -16.87 -12.21 3.58
CA VAL A 97 -15.52 -11.78 3.20
C VAL A 97 -15.64 -10.98 1.91
N THR A 98 -15.23 -9.71 1.92
CA THR A 98 -15.45 -8.80 0.79
C THR A 98 -14.22 -7.95 0.52
N LYS A 99 -13.85 -7.79 -0.75
CA LYS A 99 -12.85 -6.82 -1.18
C LYS A 99 -13.47 -5.42 -1.28
N THR A 100 -12.83 -4.44 -0.65
CA THR A 100 -13.19 -3.03 -0.74
C THR A 100 -11.98 -2.22 -1.19
N ASN A 101 -12.21 -1.19 -2.00
CA ASN A 101 -11.16 -0.34 -2.53
C ASN A 101 -11.33 1.10 -2.06
N ASN A 102 -10.20 1.81 -1.94
CA ASN A 102 -10.13 3.25 -1.66
C ASN A 102 -10.94 3.66 -0.44
N LYS A 103 -10.76 2.94 0.68
CA LYS A 103 -11.43 3.22 1.95
C LYS A 103 -10.46 3.14 3.11
N SER A 104 -10.68 3.99 4.12
CA SER A 104 -9.99 3.84 5.41
C SER A 104 -10.73 2.87 6.33
N ILE A 105 -10.02 2.36 7.33
CA ILE A 105 -10.58 1.47 8.37
C ILE A 105 -11.71 2.21 9.10
N LYS A 106 -11.50 3.49 9.44
CA LYS A 106 -12.50 4.30 10.14
C LYS A 106 -13.78 4.48 9.32
N GLU A 107 -13.67 4.74 8.02
CA GLU A 107 -14.84 4.82 7.14
C GLU A 107 -15.61 3.49 7.12
N LEU A 108 -14.90 2.36 7.00
CA LEU A 108 -15.51 1.04 6.98
C LEU A 108 -16.26 0.76 8.28
N VAL A 109 -15.58 0.88 9.42
CA VAL A 109 -16.14 0.58 10.74
C VAL A 109 -17.28 1.54 11.11
N GLY A 110 -17.20 2.80 10.69
CA GLY A 110 -18.24 3.81 10.92
C GLY A 110 -19.48 3.66 10.03
N SER A 111 -19.42 2.82 8.99
CA SER A 111 -20.53 2.65 8.03
C SER A 111 -21.37 1.41 8.35
N ASN A 112 -22.70 1.59 8.33
CA ASN A 112 -23.67 0.50 8.39
C ASN A 112 -24.71 0.66 7.26
N PRO A 113 -25.23 -0.42 6.69
CA PRO A 113 -26.36 -0.36 5.76
C PRO A 113 -27.66 -0.04 6.48
N ASP A 114 -28.63 0.56 5.78
CA ASP A 114 -29.90 1.02 6.37
C ASP A 114 -30.68 -0.07 7.13
N ASN A 115 -30.63 -1.32 6.65
CA ASN A 115 -31.42 -2.44 7.17
C ASN A 115 -30.57 -3.59 7.70
N SER A 116 -29.34 -3.34 8.15
CA SER A 116 -28.51 -4.36 8.82
C SER A 116 -27.40 -3.71 9.63
N ARG A 117 -26.72 -4.48 10.45
CA ARG A 117 -25.55 -4.01 11.18
C ARG A 117 -24.34 -4.85 10.86
N PHE A 118 -23.20 -4.21 10.63
CA PHE A 118 -21.92 -4.91 10.52
C PHE A 118 -21.20 -4.97 11.86
N LYS A 119 -20.61 -6.13 12.15
CA LYS A 119 -19.51 -6.27 13.12
C LYS A 119 -18.28 -6.69 12.34
N TYR A 120 -17.31 -5.80 12.27
CA TYR A 120 -16.03 -6.05 11.61
C TYR A 120 -15.11 -6.84 12.54
N HIS A 121 -14.40 -7.83 12.00
CA HIS A 121 -13.49 -8.69 12.76
C HIS A 121 -12.05 -8.49 12.31
N GLU A 122 -11.80 -8.53 11.00
CA GLU A 122 -10.44 -8.51 10.47
C GLU A 122 -10.37 -7.74 9.15
N PHE A 123 -9.29 -6.96 8.98
CA PHE A 123 -8.94 -6.32 7.71
C PHE A 123 -7.55 -6.77 7.26
N TYR A 124 -7.47 -7.19 6.00
CA TYR A 124 -6.23 -7.65 5.38
C TYR A 124 -5.91 -6.80 4.15
N LEU A 125 -4.65 -6.47 3.95
CA LEU A 125 -4.21 -5.88 2.68
C LEU A 125 -4.30 -6.91 1.57
N MET A 126 -4.57 -6.46 0.35
CA MET A 126 -4.43 -7.31 -0.83
C MET A 126 -2.98 -7.31 -1.31
N ASN A 127 -2.46 -8.48 -1.65
CA ASN A 127 -1.18 -8.64 -2.34
C ASN A 127 -1.44 -9.12 -3.77
N GLY A 128 -1.54 -8.17 -4.72
CA GLY A 128 -1.96 -8.44 -6.09
C GLY A 128 -3.37 -9.04 -6.15
N LYS A 129 -3.48 -10.32 -6.54
CA LYS A 129 -4.74 -11.08 -6.58
C LYS A 129 -5.01 -11.91 -5.30
N GLY A 130 -4.06 -11.96 -4.37
CA GLY A 130 -4.13 -12.77 -3.15
C GLY A 130 -4.39 -11.96 -1.88
N LEU A 131 -4.66 -12.68 -0.79
CA LEU A 131 -4.68 -12.12 0.56
C LEU A 131 -3.26 -11.79 1.01
N GLY A 132 -3.07 -10.61 1.60
CA GLY A 132 -1.81 -10.15 2.16
C GLY A 132 -1.87 -10.09 3.70
N GLU A 133 -1.20 -9.08 4.25
CA GLU A 133 -0.99 -8.92 5.69
C GLU A 133 -2.28 -8.53 6.43
N LEU A 134 -2.48 -9.10 7.63
CA LEU A 134 -3.51 -8.67 8.58
C LEU A 134 -3.07 -7.34 9.19
N ILE A 135 -3.91 -6.31 9.06
CA ILE A 135 -3.58 -4.95 9.53
C ILE A 135 -4.46 -4.48 10.68
N TRP A 136 -5.63 -5.08 10.86
CA TRP A 136 -6.58 -4.68 11.88
C TRP A 136 -7.39 -5.87 12.34
N LYS A 137 -7.57 -5.99 13.64
CA LYS A 137 -8.34 -7.07 14.26
C LYS A 137 -9.06 -6.59 15.51
N ASP A 138 -10.35 -6.90 15.58
CA ASP A 138 -11.20 -6.72 16.78
C ASP A 138 -11.08 -5.32 17.42
N GLY A 139 -11.12 -4.25 16.62
CA GLY A 139 -11.13 -2.88 17.14
C GLY A 139 -9.77 -2.19 17.19
N ARG A 140 -8.69 -2.82 16.72
CA ARG A 140 -7.34 -2.24 16.79
C ARG A 140 -6.48 -2.62 15.59
N LEU A 141 -5.55 -1.73 15.24
CA LEU A 141 -4.44 -2.06 14.35
C LEU A 141 -3.57 -3.16 14.96
N VAL A 142 -3.07 -4.05 14.11
CA VAL A 142 -2.08 -5.06 14.50
C VAL A 142 -0.70 -4.41 14.54
N GLU A 143 0.14 -4.80 15.49
CA GLU A 143 1.52 -4.28 15.63
C GLU A 143 2.50 -5.00 14.70
#